data_AF-A0A931Z595-F1
#
_entry.id   AF-A0A931Z595-F1
#
_cell.length_a   1.000
_cell.length_b   1.000
_cell.length_c   1.000
_cell.angle_alpha   90.00
_cell.angle_beta   90.00
_cell.angle_gamma   90.00
#
_symmetry.space_group_name_H-M   'P 1'
#
loop_
_entity.id
_entity.type
_entity.pdbx_description
1 polymer ?
#
loop_
_entity_poly.entity_id
_entity_poly.type
_entity_poly.pdbx_seq_one_letter_code
_entity_poly.pdbx_strand_id
1 'polypeptide(L)'
;GLPGDCLLLFSAGDIAKQTHFLDEITDEHEQQVARAQLRQIVHYAESAGCRRAELLGYFGEKFPSDNCGACDNCLEPRETYDGTLVAQKFLSCVYRIQQHSRFNVGLNHVIEVLTGADTDKIRRWGHERLTTYGIGRELARPAWAAIGRELMRLGHLTVAEGEFATLELTETGLDLLRRRASVTLTKPMSRPKARRVRREGDIACDEILFARLRALRKQLADERKVPAYVVFGDATLRQMARDYPTRPDAMAGITGVGEKKRAEFGAIFAATIAEFLETNPRITFGD
;
A
#
# COMPACT_ATOMS: atom_id res chain seq x y z
N GLY A 1 -28.43 16.55 -17.57
CA GLY A 1 -28.37 15.47 -18.58
C GLY A 1 -27.35 15.70 -19.68
N LEU A 2 -26.52 16.75 -19.62
CA LEU A 2 -25.33 16.86 -20.48
C LEU A 2 -24.22 15.93 -19.95
N PRO A 3 -23.21 15.58 -20.77
CA PRO A 3 -22.04 14.84 -20.30
C PRO A 3 -21.39 15.52 -19.09
N GLY A 4 -20.98 14.72 -18.11
CA GLY A 4 -20.31 15.19 -16.91
C GLY A 4 -19.44 14.10 -16.33
N ASP A 5 -18.36 14.51 -15.66
CA ASP A 5 -17.37 13.61 -15.09
C ASP A 5 -17.53 13.52 -13.57
N CYS A 6 -17.34 12.31 -13.04
CA CYS A 6 -17.27 12.04 -11.61
C CYS A 6 -15.87 11.52 -11.27
N LEU A 7 -15.08 12.31 -10.53
CA LEU A 7 -13.72 11.94 -10.13
C LEU A 7 -13.67 11.59 -8.64
N LEU A 8 -13.22 10.36 -8.33
CA LEU A 8 -12.92 9.93 -6.96
C LEU A 8 -11.40 9.92 -6.75
N LEU A 9 -10.91 10.79 -5.87
CA LEU A 9 -9.54 10.70 -5.37
C LEU A 9 -9.51 9.73 -4.19
N PHE A 10 -8.76 8.65 -4.33
CA PHE A 10 -8.74 7.56 -3.36
C PHE A 10 -7.33 7.30 -2.83
N SER A 11 -7.18 7.29 -1.50
CA SER A 11 -5.92 6.94 -0.85
C SER A 11 -6.14 6.04 0.38
N ALA A 12 -5.12 5.25 0.72
CA ALA A 12 -5.13 4.45 1.94
C ALA A 12 -5.15 5.31 3.22
N GLY A 13 -4.65 6.55 3.16
CA GLY A 13 -4.69 7.49 4.28
C GLY A 13 -6.13 7.90 4.62
N ASP A 14 -6.98 8.05 3.61
CA ASP A 14 -8.39 8.37 3.80
C ASP A 14 -9.12 7.21 4.48
N ILE A 15 -8.79 5.96 4.14
CA ILE A 15 -9.35 4.77 4.80
C ILE A 15 -9.01 4.78 6.29
N ALA A 16 -7.74 5.05 6.64
CA ALA A 16 -7.31 5.10 8.04
C ALA A 16 -8.03 6.20 8.81
N LYS A 17 -8.18 7.39 8.20
CA LYS A 17 -8.91 8.51 8.78
C LYS A 17 -10.39 8.16 9.01
N GLN A 18 -11.06 7.58 8.02
CA GLN A 18 -12.45 7.17 8.16
C GLN A 18 -12.62 6.08 9.21
N THR A 19 -11.72 5.09 9.24
CA THR A 19 -11.75 4.04 10.26
C THR A 19 -11.68 4.62 11.67
N HIS A 20 -10.83 5.63 11.89
CA HIS A 20 -10.74 6.32 13.18
C HIS A 20 -12.07 6.97 13.59
N PHE A 21 -12.77 7.66 12.68
CA PHE A 21 -14.09 8.23 12.98
C PHE A 21 -15.14 7.15 13.26
N LEU A 22 -15.09 6.01 12.56
CA LEU A 22 -16.00 4.90 12.83
C LEU A 22 -15.76 4.29 14.23
N ASP A 23 -14.53 4.33 14.72
CA ASP A 23 -14.20 3.83 16.06
C ASP A 23 -14.80 4.70 17.19
N GLU A 24 -15.20 5.95 16.90
CA GLU A 24 -15.87 6.85 17.84
C GLU A 24 -17.39 6.60 17.97
N ILE A 25 -17.97 5.80 17.06
CA ILE A 25 -19.39 5.42 17.12
C ILE A 25 -19.62 4.52 18.35
N THR A 26 -20.53 4.94 19.23
CA THR A 26 -20.79 4.24 20.50
C THR A 26 -21.68 3.02 20.35
N ASP A 27 -22.60 3.02 19.38
CA ASP A 27 -23.45 1.87 19.10
C ASP A 27 -22.68 0.82 18.29
N GLU A 28 -22.54 -0.39 18.86
CA GLU A 28 -21.73 -1.44 18.23
C GLU A 28 -22.32 -1.91 16.90
N HIS A 29 -23.64 -1.94 16.78
CA HIS A 29 -24.30 -2.39 15.56
C HIS A 29 -24.11 -1.36 14.43
N GLU A 30 -24.33 -0.08 14.73
CA GLU A 30 -24.08 1.03 13.82
C GLU A 30 -22.62 1.08 13.37
N GLN A 31 -21.67 0.92 14.31
CA GLN A 31 -20.24 0.85 13.99
C GLN A 31 -19.92 -0.30 13.01
N GLN A 32 -20.51 -1.48 13.24
CA GLN A 32 -20.30 -2.64 12.36
C GLN A 32 -20.86 -2.41 10.95
N VAL A 33 -22.06 -1.83 10.85
CA VAL A 33 -22.69 -1.47 9.57
C VAL A 33 -21.84 -0.43 8.84
N ALA A 34 -21.42 0.64 9.51
CA ALA A 34 -20.61 1.70 8.90
C ALA A 34 -19.25 1.17 8.42
N ARG A 35 -18.61 0.27 9.18
CA ARG A 35 -17.39 -0.42 8.72
C ARG A 35 -17.66 -1.31 7.50
N ALA A 36 -18.83 -1.92 7.38
CA ALA A 36 -19.21 -2.70 6.21
C ALA A 36 -19.36 -1.81 4.97
N GLN A 37 -20.01 -0.65 5.10
CA GLN A 37 -20.15 0.34 4.03
C GLN A 37 -18.79 0.90 3.58
N LEU A 38 -17.89 1.21 4.53
CA LEU A 38 -16.54 1.65 4.20
C LEU A 38 -15.79 0.58 3.38
N ARG A 39 -15.91 -0.70 3.76
CA ARG A 39 -15.33 -1.81 2.97
C ARG A 39 -15.90 -1.88 1.56
N GLN A 40 -17.18 -1.60 1.36
CA GLN A 40 -17.82 -1.58 0.04
C GLN A 40 -17.27 -0.44 -0.84
N ILE A 41 -17.10 0.78 -0.30
CA ILE A 41 -16.49 1.89 -1.03
C ILE A 41 -15.02 1.62 -1.38
N VAL A 42 -14.26 1.05 -0.44
CA VAL A 42 -12.87 0.62 -0.70
C VAL A 42 -12.84 -0.42 -1.82
N HIS A 43 -13.76 -1.39 -1.79
CA HIS A 43 -13.86 -2.38 -2.85
C HIS A 43 -14.18 -1.73 -4.20
N TYR A 44 -15.18 -0.84 -4.25
CA TYR A 44 -15.54 -0.10 -5.46
C TYR A 44 -14.35 0.66 -6.02
N ALA A 45 -13.60 1.39 -5.18
CA ALA A 45 -12.42 2.14 -5.63
C ALA A 45 -11.32 1.23 -6.19
N GLU A 46 -11.08 0.08 -5.55
CA GLU A 46 -10.03 -0.88 -5.93
C GLU A 46 -10.43 -1.86 -7.05
N SER A 47 -11.71 -1.92 -7.43
CA SER A 47 -12.21 -2.91 -8.37
C SER A 47 -11.78 -2.65 -9.81
N ALA A 48 -11.71 -3.71 -10.60
CA ALA A 48 -11.37 -3.69 -12.02
C ALA A 48 -12.61 -3.84 -12.91
N GLY A 49 -13.78 -4.10 -12.30
CA GLY A 49 -15.04 -4.21 -13.02
C GLY A 49 -15.53 -2.87 -13.54
N CYS A 50 -16.54 -2.91 -14.41
CA CYS A 50 -17.23 -1.71 -14.86
C CYS A 50 -17.82 -0.97 -13.66
N ARG A 51 -17.37 0.28 -13.41
CA ARG A 51 -17.84 1.13 -12.31
C ARG A 51 -19.36 1.25 -12.28
N ARG A 52 -19.97 1.39 -13.47
CA ARG A 52 -21.43 1.50 -13.63
C ARG A 52 -22.15 0.22 -13.21
N ALA A 53 -21.62 -0.94 -13.61
CA ALA A 53 -22.20 -2.22 -13.25
C ALA A 53 -22.14 -2.45 -11.74
N GLU A 54 -21.03 -2.08 -11.09
CA GLU A 54 -20.88 -2.20 -9.63
C GLU A 54 -21.80 -1.27 -8.85
N LEU A 55 -21.92 0.00 -9.28
CA LEU A 55 -22.84 0.94 -8.66
C LEU A 55 -24.29 0.47 -8.77
N LEU A 56 -24.70 0.00 -9.95
CA LEU A 56 -26.05 -0.55 -10.15
C LEU A 56 -26.25 -1.81 -9.29
N GLY A 57 -25.27 -2.71 -9.27
CA GLY A 57 -25.32 -3.93 -8.47
C GLY A 57 -25.45 -3.67 -6.96
N TYR A 58 -24.81 -2.62 -6.45
CA TYR A 58 -24.98 -2.18 -5.06
C TYR A 58 -26.43 -1.83 -4.73
N PHE A 59 -27.18 -1.26 -5.67
CA PHE A 59 -28.61 -0.94 -5.52
C PHE A 59 -29.55 -2.06 -6.00
N GLY A 60 -29.02 -3.26 -6.27
CA GLY A 60 -29.81 -4.42 -6.72
C GLY A 60 -30.19 -4.39 -8.20
N GLU A 61 -29.61 -3.50 -8.99
CA GLU A 61 -29.83 -3.42 -10.44
C GLU A 61 -28.76 -4.18 -11.22
N LYS A 62 -29.18 -4.95 -12.22
CA LYS A 62 -28.27 -5.66 -13.12
C LYS A 62 -28.00 -4.82 -14.37
N PHE A 63 -26.75 -4.40 -14.54
CA PHE A 63 -26.32 -3.81 -15.80
C PHE A 63 -26.20 -4.91 -16.88
N PRO A 64 -26.78 -4.75 -18.08
CA PRO A 64 -26.88 -5.83 -19.07
C PRO A 64 -25.57 -6.11 -19.82
N SER A 65 -24.54 -5.30 -19.64
CA SER A 65 -23.25 -5.40 -20.34
C SER A 65 -22.10 -5.43 -19.33
N ASP A 66 -21.02 -6.10 -19.66
CA ASP A 66 -19.80 -6.10 -18.84
C ASP A 66 -18.97 -4.81 -19.02
N ASN A 67 -19.28 -4.01 -20.05
CA ASN A 67 -18.57 -2.77 -20.38
C ASN A 67 -19.57 -1.63 -20.66
N CYS A 68 -19.45 -0.52 -19.91
CA CYS A 68 -20.32 0.65 -20.11
C CYS A 68 -19.83 1.65 -21.16
N GLY A 69 -18.59 1.49 -21.65
CA GLY A 69 -17.95 2.34 -22.65
C GLY A 69 -17.55 3.74 -22.16
N ALA A 70 -17.66 4.04 -20.86
CA ALA A 70 -17.51 5.40 -20.35
C ALA A 70 -16.79 5.55 -18.99
N CYS A 71 -16.54 4.48 -18.25
CA CYS A 71 -15.77 4.56 -17.00
C CYS A 71 -14.30 4.23 -17.22
N ASP A 72 -13.45 4.68 -16.31
CA ASP A 72 -12.00 4.45 -16.30
C ASP A 72 -11.63 2.97 -16.50
N ASN A 73 -12.25 2.07 -15.74
CA ASN A 73 -11.99 0.62 -15.86
C ASN A 73 -12.35 0.03 -17.23
N CYS A 74 -13.33 0.62 -17.93
CA CYS A 74 -13.76 0.17 -19.25
C CYS A 74 -12.95 0.78 -20.40
N LEU A 75 -12.45 2.00 -20.21
CA LEU A 75 -11.65 2.74 -21.18
C LEU A 75 -10.18 2.29 -21.13
N GLU A 76 -9.67 2.04 -19.92
CA GLU A 76 -8.28 1.62 -19.67
C GLU A 76 -8.29 0.35 -18.80
N PRO A 77 -8.66 -0.81 -19.37
CA PRO A 77 -8.71 -2.05 -18.62
C PRO A 77 -7.33 -2.44 -18.09
N ARG A 78 -7.29 -2.88 -16.83
CA ARG A 78 -6.04 -3.27 -16.18
C ARG A 78 -5.44 -4.53 -16.78
N GLU A 79 -4.11 -4.61 -16.69
CA GLU A 79 -3.37 -5.82 -17.05
C GLU A 79 -3.91 -7.04 -16.30
N THR A 80 -3.94 -8.17 -17.00
CA THR A 80 -4.34 -9.45 -16.46
C THR A 80 -3.15 -10.41 -16.36
N TYR A 81 -3.33 -11.52 -15.65
CA TYR A 81 -2.34 -12.59 -15.55
C TYR A 81 -3.05 -13.93 -15.38
N ASP A 82 -2.33 -15.02 -15.70
CA ASP A 82 -2.78 -16.37 -15.37
C ASP A 82 -2.78 -16.56 -13.84
N GLY A 83 -3.97 -16.55 -13.26
CA GLY A 83 -4.20 -16.73 -11.83
C GLY A 83 -4.71 -18.12 -11.49
N THR A 84 -4.61 -19.09 -12.40
CA THR A 84 -5.17 -20.44 -12.25
C THR A 84 -4.76 -21.09 -10.93
N LEU A 85 -3.45 -21.10 -10.63
CA LEU A 85 -2.94 -21.77 -9.43
C LEU A 85 -3.45 -21.11 -8.14
N VAL A 86 -3.41 -19.79 -8.07
CA VAL A 86 -3.85 -19.06 -6.87
C VAL A 86 -5.37 -19.15 -6.70
N ALA A 87 -6.13 -19.14 -7.79
CA ALA A 87 -7.57 -19.39 -7.77
C ALA A 87 -7.89 -20.79 -7.24
N GLN A 88 -7.23 -21.82 -7.77
CA GLN A 88 -7.41 -23.21 -7.33
C GLN A 88 -7.08 -23.38 -5.85
N LYS A 89 -5.96 -22.81 -5.37
CA LYS A 89 -5.61 -22.83 -3.94
C LYS A 89 -6.71 -22.22 -3.09
N PHE A 90 -7.20 -21.04 -3.49
CA PHE A 90 -8.22 -20.32 -2.75
C PHE A 90 -9.55 -21.08 -2.70
N LEU A 91 -10.08 -21.46 -3.85
CA LEU A 91 -11.36 -22.17 -3.96
C LEU A 91 -11.27 -23.54 -3.26
N SER A 92 -10.13 -24.23 -3.38
CA SER A 92 -9.90 -25.51 -2.67
C SER A 92 -9.91 -25.30 -1.15
N CYS A 93 -9.33 -24.21 -0.65
CA CYS A 93 -9.36 -23.89 0.77
C CYS A 93 -10.80 -23.68 1.27
N VAL A 94 -11.62 -22.89 0.55
CA VAL A 94 -13.05 -22.71 0.84
C VAL A 94 -13.77 -24.07 0.89
N TYR A 95 -13.57 -24.89 -0.14
CA TYR A 95 -14.17 -26.23 -0.24
C TYR A 95 -13.78 -27.14 0.94
N ARG A 96 -12.49 -27.18 1.30
CA ARG A 96 -11.97 -28.05 2.36
C ARG A 96 -12.47 -27.64 3.74
N ILE A 97 -12.58 -26.34 4.00
CA ILE A 97 -13.17 -25.82 5.23
C ILE A 97 -14.62 -26.28 5.35
N GLN A 98 -15.43 -26.07 4.31
CA GLN A 98 -16.84 -26.48 4.31
C GLN A 98 -16.98 -28.00 4.46
N GLN A 99 -16.16 -28.80 3.76
CA GLN A 99 -16.19 -30.26 3.88
C GLN A 99 -15.86 -30.75 5.29
N HIS A 100 -14.83 -30.19 5.90
CA HIS A 100 -14.34 -30.61 7.22
C HIS A 100 -15.30 -30.17 8.33
N SER A 101 -15.72 -28.91 8.31
CA SER A 101 -16.37 -28.28 9.45
C SER A 101 -17.90 -28.18 9.29
N ARG A 102 -18.43 -28.46 8.10
CA ARG A 102 -19.87 -28.39 7.77
C ARG A 102 -20.49 -26.99 7.89
N PHE A 103 -19.66 -25.96 7.93
CA PHE A 103 -20.08 -24.56 7.91
C PHE A 103 -19.14 -23.71 7.05
N ASN A 104 -19.64 -22.56 6.61
CA ASN A 104 -18.89 -21.58 5.82
C ASN A 104 -18.19 -20.57 6.73
N VAL A 105 -17.10 -19.97 6.22
CA VAL A 105 -16.32 -18.97 6.97
C VAL A 105 -16.12 -17.71 6.14
N GLY A 106 -15.85 -16.60 6.81
CA GLY A 106 -15.54 -15.33 6.14
C GLY A 106 -14.15 -15.33 5.49
N LEU A 107 -13.95 -14.37 4.57
CA LEU A 107 -12.73 -14.17 3.80
C LEU A 107 -11.44 -14.21 4.66
N ASN A 108 -11.44 -13.52 5.79
CA ASN A 108 -10.25 -13.44 6.66
C ASN A 108 -9.80 -14.81 7.18
N HIS A 109 -10.75 -15.69 7.51
CA HIS A 109 -10.45 -17.04 8.00
C HIS A 109 -9.85 -17.91 6.89
N VAL A 110 -10.39 -17.81 5.67
CA VAL A 110 -9.83 -18.50 4.50
C VAL A 110 -8.38 -18.08 4.26
N ILE A 111 -8.09 -16.79 4.37
CA ILE A 111 -6.74 -16.23 4.24
C ILE A 111 -5.83 -16.74 5.34
N GLU A 112 -6.30 -16.79 6.59
CA GLU A 112 -5.52 -17.33 7.73
C GLU A 112 -5.16 -18.81 7.52
N VAL A 113 -6.10 -19.63 7.03
CA VAL A 113 -5.81 -21.03 6.67
C VAL A 113 -4.79 -21.11 5.54
N LEU A 114 -4.97 -20.37 4.44
CA LEU A 114 -4.04 -20.38 3.30
C LEU A 114 -2.62 -19.96 3.70
N THR A 115 -2.51 -18.94 4.54
CA THR A 115 -1.21 -18.42 5.01
C THR A 115 -0.61 -19.27 6.14
N GLY A 116 -1.38 -20.19 6.71
CA GLY A 116 -0.92 -21.03 7.81
C GLY A 116 -0.75 -20.25 9.11
N ALA A 117 -1.67 -19.31 9.38
CA ALA A 117 -1.69 -18.57 10.63
C ALA A 117 -2.03 -19.51 11.81
N ASP A 118 -1.54 -19.15 13.00
CA ASP A 118 -1.76 -19.92 14.23
C ASP A 118 -2.71 -19.18 15.18
N THR A 119 -4.01 -19.25 14.88
CA THR A 119 -5.07 -18.57 15.65
C THR A 119 -5.90 -19.56 16.47
N ASP A 120 -6.50 -19.09 17.56
CA ASP A 120 -7.37 -19.93 18.40
C ASP A 120 -8.53 -20.55 17.60
N LYS A 121 -9.11 -19.78 16.65
CA LYS A 121 -10.18 -20.29 15.78
C LYS A 121 -9.70 -21.43 14.89
N ILE A 122 -8.50 -21.33 14.32
CA ILE A 122 -7.93 -22.39 13.49
C ILE A 122 -7.78 -23.67 14.29
N ARG A 123 -7.13 -23.59 15.47
CA ARG A 123 -6.93 -24.75 16.35
C ARG A 123 -8.25 -25.34 16.84
N ARG A 124 -9.19 -24.49 17.26
CA ARG A 124 -10.51 -24.90 17.76
C ARG A 124 -11.32 -25.64 16.70
N TRP A 125 -11.22 -25.23 15.44
CA TRP A 125 -11.95 -25.86 14.34
C TRP A 125 -11.15 -26.96 13.62
N GLY A 126 -9.90 -27.22 14.04
CA GLY A 126 -9.04 -28.25 13.45
C GLY A 126 -8.58 -27.90 12.03
N HIS A 127 -8.59 -26.62 11.64
CA HIS A 127 -8.26 -26.21 10.27
C HIS A 127 -6.76 -26.29 9.97
N GLU A 128 -5.90 -26.45 10.99
CA GLU A 128 -4.48 -26.73 10.83
C GLU A 128 -4.20 -28.09 10.18
N ARG A 129 -5.19 -29.01 10.20
CA ARG A 129 -5.10 -30.36 9.62
C ARG A 129 -5.51 -30.42 8.16
N LEU A 130 -6.04 -29.33 7.61
CA LEU A 130 -6.47 -29.28 6.21
C LEU A 130 -5.26 -29.32 5.30
N THR A 131 -5.37 -30.02 4.17
CA THR A 131 -4.31 -30.04 3.15
C THR A 131 -4.05 -28.67 2.53
N THR A 132 -4.97 -27.72 2.71
CA THR A 132 -4.86 -26.33 2.27
C THR A 132 -4.28 -25.40 3.33
N TYR A 133 -3.95 -25.91 4.52
CA TYR A 133 -3.31 -25.12 5.56
C TYR A 133 -1.87 -24.77 5.16
N GLY A 134 -1.56 -23.47 5.08
CA GLY A 134 -0.23 -22.97 4.75
C GLY A 134 0.22 -23.16 3.29
N ILE A 135 -0.64 -23.61 2.38
CA ILE A 135 -0.26 -23.82 0.96
C ILE A 135 -0.09 -22.52 0.17
N GLY A 136 -0.50 -21.39 0.75
CA GLY A 136 -0.50 -20.06 0.14
C GLY A 136 0.53 -19.11 0.77
N ARG A 137 1.57 -19.63 1.42
CA ARG A 137 2.61 -18.81 2.11
C ARG A 137 3.40 -17.90 1.18
N GLU A 138 3.35 -18.13 -0.13
CA GLU A 138 4.03 -17.32 -1.14
C GLU A 138 3.40 -15.93 -1.34
N LEU A 139 2.14 -15.73 -0.94
CA LEU A 139 1.45 -14.44 -1.04
C LEU A 139 1.09 -13.88 0.34
N ALA A 140 1.25 -12.57 0.49
CA ALA A 140 0.82 -11.85 1.68
C ALA A 140 -0.72 -11.78 1.79
N ARG A 141 -1.23 -11.62 3.01
CA ARG A 141 -2.68 -11.53 3.29
C ARG A 141 -3.44 -10.52 2.39
N PRO A 142 -2.92 -9.31 2.10
CA PRO A 142 -3.62 -8.37 1.21
C PRO A 142 -3.78 -8.88 -0.23
N ALA A 143 -2.78 -9.61 -0.74
CA ALA A 143 -2.84 -10.20 -2.08
C ALA A 143 -3.91 -11.30 -2.12
N TRP A 144 -3.99 -12.15 -1.11
CA TRP A 144 -5.06 -13.15 -0.99
C TRP A 144 -6.45 -12.52 -0.86
N ALA A 145 -6.56 -11.41 -0.13
CA ALA A 145 -7.81 -10.67 -0.04
C ALA A 145 -8.25 -10.11 -1.40
N ALA A 146 -7.32 -9.59 -2.20
CA ALA A 146 -7.61 -9.14 -3.56
C ALA A 146 -8.04 -10.30 -4.47
N ILE A 147 -7.37 -11.45 -4.40
CA ILE A 147 -7.74 -12.66 -5.14
C ILE A 147 -9.14 -13.13 -4.76
N GLY A 148 -9.47 -13.20 -3.46
CA GLY A 148 -10.81 -13.58 -3.01
C GLY A 148 -11.91 -12.67 -3.54
N ARG A 149 -11.67 -11.35 -3.56
CA ARG A 149 -12.60 -10.36 -4.15
C ARG A 149 -12.74 -10.52 -5.65
N GLU A 150 -11.64 -10.77 -6.37
CA GLU A 150 -11.69 -11.01 -7.81
C GLU A 150 -12.46 -12.29 -8.15
N LEU A 151 -12.29 -13.35 -7.36
CA LEU A 151 -13.05 -14.60 -7.54
C LEU A 151 -14.55 -14.42 -7.26
N MET A 152 -14.91 -13.55 -6.30
CA MET A 152 -16.30 -13.14 -6.10
C MET A 152 -16.83 -12.37 -7.31
N ARG A 153 -16.06 -11.41 -7.82
CA ARG A 153 -16.41 -10.61 -9.01
C ARG A 153 -16.61 -11.47 -10.27
N LEU A 154 -15.76 -12.48 -10.45
CA LEU A 154 -15.88 -13.46 -11.54
C LEU A 154 -17.02 -14.47 -11.32
N GLY A 155 -17.72 -14.40 -10.19
CA GLY A 155 -18.85 -15.25 -9.87
C GLY A 155 -18.47 -16.68 -9.48
N HIS A 156 -17.21 -16.94 -9.10
CA HIS A 156 -16.74 -18.24 -8.60
C HIS A 156 -16.96 -18.42 -7.09
N LEU A 157 -17.11 -17.30 -6.39
CA LEU A 157 -17.48 -17.23 -4.98
C LEU A 157 -18.69 -16.32 -4.83
N THR A 158 -19.51 -16.62 -3.83
CA THR A 158 -20.57 -15.73 -3.37
C THR A 158 -20.48 -15.55 -1.85
N VAL A 159 -21.16 -14.53 -1.34
CA VAL A 159 -21.40 -14.38 0.09
C VAL A 159 -22.74 -15.07 0.38
N ALA A 160 -22.74 -16.04 1.29
CA ALA A 160 -23.95 -16.76 1.65
C ALA A 160 -24.95 -15.84 2.35
N GLU A 161 -26.24 -16.08 2.12
CA GLU A 161 -27.33 -15.38 2.81
C GLU A 161 -27.37 -15.81 4.30
N GLY A 162 -27.31 -14.86 5.22
CA GLY A 162 -27.36 -15.13 6.65
C GLY A 162 -26.81 -13.98 7.51
N GLU A 163 -26.78 -14.19 8.82
CA GLU A 163 -26.32 -13.21 9.81
C GLU A 163 -24.82 -12.86 9.65
N PHE A 164 -24.03 -13.78 9.09
CA PHE A 164 -22.59 -13.62 8.91
C PHE A 164 -22.19 -13.67 7.44
N ALA A 165 -21.35 -12.71 7.01
CA ALA A 165 -20.75 -12.67 5.67
C ALA A 165 -19.73 -13.80 5.46
N THR A 166 -20.23 -14.99 5.16
CA THR A 166 -19.44 -16.20 4.92
C THR A 166 -19.32 -16.49 3.43
N LEU A 167 -18.22 -17.10 3.00
CA LEU A 167 -17.95 -17.39 1.59
C LEU A 167 -18.47 -18.78 1.22
N GLU A 168 -19.09 -18.86 0.05
CA GLU A 168 -19.56 -20.11 -0.56
C GLU A 168 -19.09 -20.22 -2.02
N LEU A 169 -18.83 -21.45 -2.47
CA LEU A 169 -18.50 -21.74 -3.86
C LEU A 169 -19.78 -21.75 -4.69
N THR A 170 -19.75 -21.02 -5.81
CA THR A 170 -20.80 -21.12 -6.81
C THR A 170 -20.62 -22.39 -7.66
N GLU A 171 -21.62 -22.71 -8.49
CA GLU A 171 -21.50 -23.79 -9.48
C GLU A 171 -20.28 -23.59 -10.39
N THR A 172 -20.02 -22.35 -10.83
CA THR A 172 -18.87 -22.05 -11.70
C THR A 172 -17.55 -22.24 -10.96
N GLY A 173 -17.47 -21.88 -9.67
CA GLY A 173 -16.29 -22.09 -8.84
C GLY A 173 -16.00 -23.58 -8.60
N LEU A 174 -17.04 -24.38 -8.38
CA LEU A 174 -16.93 -25.84 -8.29
C LEU A 174 -16.45 -26.46 -9.60
N ASP A 175 -17.00 -26.03 -10.73
CA ASP A 175 -16.62 -26.53 -12.04
C ASP A 175 -15.18 -26.19 -12.41
N LEU A 176 -14.72 -24.99 -12.05
CA LEU A 176 -13.33 -24.55 -12.20
C LEU A 176 -12.38 -25.49 -11.43
N LEU A 177 -12.71 -25.82 -10.18
CA LEU A 177 -11.93 -26.78 -9.38
C LEU A 177 -11.92 -28.18 -10.00
N ARG A 178 -13.07 -28.68 -10.45
CA ARG A 178 -13.20 -30.04 -11.01
C ARG A 178 -12.44 -30.19 -12.33
N ARG A 179 -12.60 -29.23 -13.24
CA ARG A 179 -12.03 -29.28 -14.59
C ARG A 179 -10.59 -28.79 -14.64
N ARG A 180 -10.09 -28.19 -13.55
CA ARG A 180 -8.80 -27.49 -13.49
C ARG A 180 -8.68 -26.44 -14.61
N ALA A 181 -9.80 -25.76 -14.88
CA ALA A 181 -9.86 -24.76 -15.93
C ALA A 181 -8.90 -23.59 -15.64
N SER A 182 -8.37 -22.99 -16.70
CA SER A 182 -7.53 -21.80 -16.59
C SER A 182 -8.36 -20.60 -16.15
N VAL A 183 -7.79 -19.75 -15.30
CA VAL A 183 -8.44 -18.54 -14.78
C VAL A 183 -7.52 -17.36 -14.99
N THR A 184 -8.04 -16.35 -15.69
CA THR A 184 -7.36 -15.08 -15.85
C THR A 184 -7.83 -14.13 -14.75
N LEU A 185 -6.89 -13.61 -13.95
CA LEU A 185 -7.17 -12.63 -12.89
C LEU A 185 -6.64 -11.26 -13.29
N THR A 186 -7.32 -10.21 -12.82
CA THR A 186 -6.87 -8.83 -13.03
C THR A 186 -5.78 -8.46 -12.01
N LYS A 187 -4.69 -7.83 -12.46
CA LYS A 187 -3.64 -7.36 -11.56
C LYS A 187 -4.22 -6.28 -10.63
N PRO A 188 -3.90 -6.30 -9.31
CA PRO A 188 -4.29 -5.23 -8.39
C PRO A 188 -3.80 -3.87 -8.89
N MET A 189 -4.49 -2.79 -8.53
CA MET A 189 -4.00 -1.44 -8.85
C MET A 189 -2.61 -1.29 -8.25
N SER A 190 -1.61 -1.07 -9.12
CA SER A 190 -0.29 -0.74 -8.64
C SER A 190 -0.42 0.58 -7.91
N ARG A 191 -0.24 0.57 -6.58
CA ARG A 191 0.04 1.83 -5.89
C ARG A 191 1.23 2.43 -6.62
N PRO A 192 1.15 3.66 -7.15
CA PRO A 192 2.37 4.33 -7.55
C PRO A 192 3.30 4.20 -6.34
N LYS A 193 4.45 3.52 -6.50
CA LYS A 193 5.48 3.49 -5.45
C LYS A 193 5.57 4.93 -5.03
N ALA A 194 5.21 5.24 -3.78
CA ALA A 194 5.10 6.62 -3.33
C ALA A 194 6.39 7.29 -3.79
N ARG A 195 6.28 8.08 -4.86
CA ARG A 195 7.43 8.77 -5.43
C ARG A 195 7.72 9.70 -4.29
N ARG A 196 8.80 9.43 -3.54
CA ARG A 196 9.22 10.22 -2.37
C ARG A 196 8.95 11.64 -2.79
N VAL A 197 7.89 12.25 -2.22
CA VAL A 197 7.51 13.59 -2.62
C VAL A 197 8.75 14.38 -2.32
N ARG A 198 9.38 14.90 -3.37
CA ARG A 198 10.57 15.70 -3.26
C ARG A 198 10.18 16.86 -2.36
N ARG A 199 10.57 16.80 -1.09
CA ARG A 199 10.28 17.87 -0.14
C ARG A 199 11.10 19.06 -0.62
N GLU A 200 10.57 20.26 -0.44
CA GLU A 200 11.36 21.50 -0.56
C GLU A 200 12.73 21.28 0.11
N GLY A 201 13.80 21.24 -0.70
CA GLY A 201 15.13 20.77 -0.30
C GLY A 201 15.79 19.68 -1.17
N ASP A 202 15.19 19.25 -2.28
CA ASP A 202 15.78 18.32 -3.27
C ASP A 202 16.91 18.95 -4.11
N ILE A 203 17.92 19.47 -3.41
CA ILE A 203 19.21 19.78 -4.00
C ILE A 203 19.88 18.43 -4.27
N ALA A 204 20.09 18.08 -5.55
CA ALA A 204 20.89 16.92 -5.90
C ALA A 204 22.32 17.15 -5.39
N CYS A 205 22.78 16.27 -4.52
CA CYS A 205 24.03 16.40 -3.78
C CYS A 205 24.68 15.04 -3.59
N ASP A 206 25.91 15.02 -3.09
CA ASP A 206 26.59 13.78 -2.72
C ASP A 206 26.00 13.23 -1.43
N GLU A 207 25.32 12.08 -1.51
CA GLU A 207 24.65 11.47 -0.36
C GLU A 207 25.65 10.92 0.68
N ILE A 208 26.88 10.58 0.29
CA ILE A 208 27.94 10.15 1.22
C ILE A 208 28.43 11.35 2.02
N LEU A 209 28.73 12.45 1.33
CA LEU A 209 29.13 13.70 2.00
C LEU A 209 27.98 14.23 2.87
N PHE A 210 26.74 14.22 2.38
CA PHE A 210 25.57 14.63 3.16
C PHE A 210 25.43 13.83 4.47
N ALA A 211 25.60 12.50 4.42
CA ALA A 211 25.57 11.66 5.61
C ALA A 211 26.69 12.04 6.61
N ARG A 212 27.90 12.32 6.12
CA ARG A 212 29.04 12.77 6.93
C ARG A 212 28.77 14.12 7.61
N LEU A 213 28.24 15.10 6.87
CA LEU A 213 27.88 16.40 7.41
C LEU A 213 26.70 16.32 8.40
N ARG A 214 25.76 15.39 8.19
CA ARG A 214 24.65 15.14 9.13
C ARG A 214 25.16 14.58 10.46
N ALA A 215 26.14 13.67 10.42
CA ALA A 215 26.78 13.12 11.61
C ALA A 215 27.54 14.23 12.37
N LEU A 216 28.34 15.04 11.66
CA LEU A 216 29.04 16.19 12.24
C LEU A 216 28.07 17.17 12.91
N ARG A 217 26.98 17.53 12.22
CA ARG A 217 25.95 18.41 12.77
C ARG A 217 25.36 17.86 14.06
N LYS A 218 25.08 16.56 14.10
CA LYS A 218 24.55 15.89 15.30
C LYS A 218 25.54 15.99 16.45
N GLN A 219 26.81 15.69 16.21
CA GLN A 219 27.86 15.80 17.22
C GLN A 219 27.93 17.22 17.81
N LEU A 220 27.99 18.26 16.97
CA LEU A 220 28.05 19.65 17.43
C LEU A 220 26.79 20.09 18.18
N ALA A 221 25.62 19.59 17.77
CA ALA A 221 24.36 19.87 18.42
C ALA A 221 24.27 19.21 19.80
N ASP A 222 24.73 17.96 19.91
CA ASP A 222 24.78 17.19 21.15
C ASP A 222 25.76 17.84 22.15
N GLU A 223 26.97 18.23 21.71
CA GLU A 223 27.96 18.95 22.52
C GLU A 223 27.42 20.26 23.11
N ARG A 224 26.58 20.96 22.33
CA ARG A 224 25.98 22.25 22.71
C ARG A 224 24.61 22.12 23.36
N LYS A 225 24.07 20.90 23.48
CA LYS A 225 22.73 20.60 24.00
C LYS A 225 21.61 21.39 23.31
N VAL A 226 21.71 21.53 21.98
CA VAL A 226 20.70 22.22 21.16
C VAL A 226 20.14 21.27 20.09
N PRO A 227 18.92 21.50 19.58
CA PRO A 227 18.41 20.74 18.44
C PRO A 227 19.29 20.89 17.19
N ALA A 228 19.49 19.81 16.43
CA ALA A 228 20.42 19.80 15.28
C ALA A 228 20.15 20.87 14.21
N TYR A 229 18.88 21.21 13.97
CA TYR A 229 18.52 22.25 12.99
C TYR A 229 19.01 23.66 13.35
N VAL A 230 19.36 23.89 14.63
CA VAL A 230 19.93 25.16 15.11
C VAL A 230 21.33 25.38 14.53
N VAL A 231 22.11 24.31 14.37
CA VAL A 231 23.43 24.35 13.70
C VAL A 231 23.20 24.62 12.21
N PHE A 232 22.66 23.66 11.45
CA PHE A 232 22.25 23.83 10.04
C PHE A 232 21.01 23.01 9.70
N GLY A 233 20.16 23.51 8.81
CA GLY A 233 19.05 22.75 8.24
C GLY A 233 19.53 21.68 7.24
N ASP A 234 18.70 20.69 6.94
CA ASP A 234 19.04 19.64 5.96
C ASP A 234 19.28 20.24 4.55
N ALA A 235 18.53 21.27 4.16
CA ALA A 235 18.73 21.96 2.87
C ALA A 235 20.12 22.60 2.78
N THR A 236 20.60 23.24 3.85
CA THR A 236 21.93 23.83 3.93
C THR A 236 23.04 22.77 3.79
N LEU A 237 22.89 21.62 4.48
CA LEU A 237 23.86 20.53 4.37
C LEU A 237 23.87 19.89 2.97
N ARG A 238 22.70 19.78 2.33
CA ARG A 238 22.61 19.30 0.94
C ARG A 238 23.28 20.25 -0.04
N GLN A 239 23.11 21.56 0.14
CA GLN A 239 23.81 22.55 -0.68
C GLN A 239 25.33 22.48 -0.48
N MET A 240 25.82 22.35 0.75
CA MET A 240 27.24 22.11 1.02
C MET A 240 27.74 20.80 0.37
N ALA A 241 26.94 19.74 0.39
CA ALA A 241 27.28 18.48 -0.25
C ALA A 241 27.18 18.50 -1.80
N ARG A 242 26.58 19.55 -2.37
CA ARG A 242 26.55 19.80 -3.82
C ARG A 242 27.73 20.67 -4.24
N ASP A 243 27.99 21.75 -3.51
CA ASP A 243 28.91 22.82 -3.92
C ASP A 243 30.35 22.59 -3.39
N TYR A 244 30.53 21.65 -2.45
CA TYR A 244 31.80 21.30 -1.82
C TYR A 244 32.66 22.50 -1.34
N PRO A 245 32.11 23.42 -0.52
CA PRO A 245 32.88 24.55 -0.02
C PRO A 245 33.96 24.09 0.98
N THR A 246 35.22 24.14 0.56
CA THR A 246 36.38 23.75 1.39
C THR A 246 36.94 24.90 2.22
N ARG A 247 36.32 26.08 2.18
CA ARG A 247 36.70 27.27 2.97
C ARG A 247 35.44 27.93 3.53
N PRO A 248 35.48 28.54 4.73
CA PRO A 248 34.34 29.25 5.29
C PRO A 248 33.78 30.32 4.37
N ASP A 249 34.66 31.07 3.68
CA ASP A 249 34.27 32.13 2.75
C ASP A 249 33.50 31.58 1.55
N ALA A 250 33.82 30.37 1.09
CA ALA A 250 33.14 29.69 -0.01
C ALA A 250 31.72 29.21 0.37
N MET A 251 31.35 29.27 1.66
CA MET A 251 29.97 29.01 2.10
C MET A 251 29.09 30.27 2.02
N ALA A 252 29.65 31.42 1.63
CA ALA A 252 28.87 32.62 1.37
C ALA A 252 27.92 32.37 0.19
N GLY A 253 26.62 32.62 0.39
CA GLY A 253 25.58 32.36 -0.61
C GLY A 253 24.84 31.03 -0.44
N ILE A 254 25.27 30.16 0.48
CA ILE A 254 24.50 28.97 0.86
C ILE A 254 23.31 29.37 1.74
N THR A 255 22.11 28.97 1.33
CA THR A 255 20.87 29.31 2.07
C THR A 255 20.91 28.71 3.48
N GLY A 256 20.72 29.56 4.50
CA GLY A 256 20.78 29.17 5.91
C GLY A 256 22.15 29.32 6.58
N VAL A 257 23.18 29.76 5.84
CA VAL A 257 24.51 30.11 6.37
C VAL A 257 24.63 31.63 6.55
N GLY A 258 24.08 32.14 7.65
CA GLY A 258 24.28 33.54 8.05
C GLY A 258 25.68 33.80 8.61
N GLU A 259 26.08 35.07 8.74
CA GLU A 259 27.42 35.47 9.21
C GLU A 259 27.83 34.83 10.54
N LYS A 260 26.91 34.82 11.51
CA LYS A 260 27.13 34.22 12.83
C LYS A 260 27.43 32.71 12.72
N LYS A 261 26.62 31.97 11.93
CA LYS A 261 26.81 30.53 11.73
C LYS A 261 28.09 30.22 10.95
N ARG A 262 28.46 31.07 9.99
CA ARG A 262 29.70 30.94 9.23
C ARG A 262 30.93 31.14 10.12
N ALA A 263 30.92 32.16 10.96
CA ALA A 263 31.99 32.41 11.92
C ALA A 263 32.13 31.27 12.94
N GLU A 264 30.99 30.73 13.37
CA GLU A 264 30.94 29.74 14.46
C GLU A 264 31.16 28.29 14.01
N PHE A 265 30.66 27.91 12.84
CA PHE A 265 30.71 26.52 12.34
C PHE A 265 31.42 26.37 10.99
N GLY A 266 31.63 27.45 10.24
CA GLY A 266 32.11 27.37 8.86
C GLY A 266 33.46 26.69 8.71
N ALA A 267 34.41 26.95 9.62
CA ALA A 267 35.73 26.31 9.60
C ALA A 267 35.66 24.79 9.78
N ILE A 268 34.81 24.32 10.69
CA ILE A 268 34.67 22.91 11.02
C ILE A 268 34.06 22.15 9.83
N PHE A 269 32.96 22.67 9.28
CA PHE A 269 32.31 22.04 8.12
C PHE A 269 33.22 22.09 6.88
N ALA A 270 33.94 23.19 6.66
CA ALA A 270 34.87 23.33 5.54
C ALA A 270 36.01 22.30 5.61
N ALA A 271 36.56 22.08 6.80
CA ALA A 271 37.59 21.08 7.04
C ALA A 271 37.08 19.65 6.76
N THR A 272 35.88 19.30 7.22
CA THR A 272 35.28 17.98 6.94
C THR A 272 35.02 17.75 5.45
N ILE A 273 34.65 18.80 4.71
CA ILE A 273 34.46 18.73 3.25
C ILE A 273 35.82 18.57 2.55
N ALA A 274 36.85 19.30 2.99
CA ALA A 274 38.19 19.17 2.44
C ALA A 274 38.75 17.76 2.65
N GLU A 275 38.64 17.22 3.86
CA GLU A 275 39.07 15.85 4.21
C GLU A 275 38.32 14.79 3.40
N PHE A 276 37.02 14.98 3.15
CA PHE A 276 36.24 14.08 2.31
C PHE A 276 36.79 14.02 0.87
N LEU A 277 37.21 15.16 0.32
CA LEU A 277 37.72 15.26 -1.05
C LEU A 277 39.13 14.67 -1.24
N GLU A 278 39.88 14.41 -0.17
CA GLU A 278 41.16 13.71 -0.26
C GLU A 278 40.98 12.24 -0.67
N THR A 279 39.83 11.65 -0.33
CA THR A 279 39.55 10.22 -0.54
C THR A 279 38.40 9.95 -1.49
N ASN A 280 37.63 10.98 -1.88
CA ASN A 280 36.46 10.85 -2.73
C ASN A 280 36.46 11.93 -3.83
N PRO A 281 36.28 11.57 -5.11
CA PRO A 281 36.19 12.55 -6.19
C PRO A 281 34.88 13.34 -6.11
N ARG A 282 34.91 14.58 -6.64
CA ARG A 282 33.70 15.41 -6.75
C ARG A 282 32.71 14.78 -7.72
N ILE A 283 31.44 14.77 -7.34
CA ILE A 283 30.33 14.44 -8.23
C ILE A 283 29.86 15.72 -8.91
N THR A 284 29.77 15.72 -10.24
CA THR A 284 29.15 16.80 -11.01
C THR A 284 27.65 16.58 -11.09
N PHE A 285 26.89 17.59 -10.71
CA PHE A 285 25.43 17.57 -10.84
C PHE A 285 25.05 18.44 -12.03
N GLY A 286 24.30 17.88 -12.99
CA GLY A 286 23.70 18.67 -14.05
C GLY A 286 22.68 19.67 -13.49
N ASP A 287 22.50 20.76 -14.22
CA ASP A 287 21.41 21.72 -14.01
C ASP A 287 20.07 21.15 -14.47
#